data_AF-A0A946U0K4-F1
#
_entry.id   AF-A0A946U0K4-F1
#
_cell.length_a   1.000
_cell.length_b   1.000
_cell.length_c   1.000
_cell.angle_alpha   90.00
_cell.angle_beta   90.00
_cell.angle_gamma   90.00
#
_symmetry.space_group_name_H-M   'P 1'
#
loop_
_entity.id
_entity.type
_entity.pdbx_description
1 polymer ?
#
loop_
_entity_poly.entity_id
_entity_poly.type
_entity_poly.pdbx_seq_one_letter_code
_entity_poly.pdbx_strand_id
1 'polypeptide(L)'
;MKRILSLLVPLILFLGCGTVKNVHRDQLVLSKNLADNSVTSIPDRLVVLTFDDGNISDLTTAAPILKGHGFGATFYITSGWVGKPGRLNWKQVKELNDQGFDIGNHSASHPNMLHISEDEIREQIISFDEVCAEHGIPKATSFAYPGGHHDRRMVKALATEGYLTARRAVSPEYPLYDRGGPGPLYNPSEDDPFLIPGAYVRGNLSSSDQEFEEVLSGVRDGSICVLIYHGVPDVHSHCSTSVELFTKDMQYLKDNGFKVISVRDLSKYIDLTKRPKDIYEPLLARLGVSPKALKCDALSKNPVFSWEIETTRPQGQSAYQILVASSEKNLDSNEGDLWDSGKVVSNQSSEIPYAGKSLTRVERLYWKVRCWNDPDETEIKRVSNWSAKEILGEMGKIRVSDYSSAVSFSFE
;
A
#
# COMPACT_ATOMS: atom_id res chain seq x y z
N MET A 1 10.17 -70.88 2.10
CA MET A 1 10.09 -70.96 3.58
C MET A 1 9.89 -69.55 4.14
N LYS A 2 8.78 -69.34 4.87
CA LYS A 2 8.46 -68.22 5.80
C LYS A 2 8.30 -66.81 5.16
N ARG A 3 7.28 -65.99 5.44
CA ARG A 3 6.13 -66.06 6.37
C ARG A 3 5.07 -65.01 5.98
N ILE A 4 3.81 -65.37 6.23
CA ILE A 4 2.57 -64.58 6.20
C ILE A 4 2.54 -63.61 7.39
N LEU A 5 1.96 -62.40 7.25
CA LEU A 5 0.92 -61.88 8.16
C LEU A 5 0.23 -60.61 7.61
N SER A 6 -1.02 -60.79 7.21
CA SER A 6 -2.08 -59.79 7.10
C SER A 6 -2.55 -59.36 8.50
N LEU A 7 -2.68 -58.06 8.75
CA LEU A 7 -3.51 -57.55 9.86
C LEU A 7 -4.60 -56.63 9.31
N LEU A 8 -5.84 -57.02 9.61
CA LEU A 8 -7.09 -56.28 9.45
C LEU A 8 -7.52 -55.89 10.87
N VAL A 9 -7.78 -54.60 11.12
CA VAL A 9 -8.51 -54.09 12.30
C VAL A 9 -9.36 -52.88 11.83
N PRO A 10 -10.60 -52.69 12.30
CA PRO A 10 -11.72 -52.28 11.47
C PRO A 10 -11.99 -50.77 11.46
N LEU A 11 -12.60 -50.32 10.36
CA LEU A 11 -13.16 -48.98 10.17
C LEU A 11 -14.42 -48.83 11.04
N ILE A 12 -14.34 -48.04 12.11
CA ILE A 12 -15.50 -47.64 12.91
C ILE A 12 -16.27 -46.57 12.10
N LEU A 13 -17.47 -46.93 11.64
CA LEU A 13 -18.45 -45.97 11.13
C LEU A 13 -19.01 -45.14 12.29
N PHE A 14 -18.62 -43.86 12.36
CA PHE A 14 -19.41 -42.85 13.05
C PHE A 14 -20.41 -42.23 12.06
N LEU A 15 -21.67 -42.65 12.18
CA LEU A 15 -22.82 -41.90 11.69
C LEU A 15 -23.07 -40.73 12.65
N GLY A 16 -22.57 -39.55 12.28
CA GLY A 16 -22.82 -38.28 12.95
C GLY A 16 -23.36 -37.26 11.96
N CYS A 17 -24.62 -36.89 12.12
CA CYS A 17 -25.44 -36.14 11.20
C CYS A 17 -25.06 -34.65 11.13
N GLY A 18 -24.91 -34.13 9.89
CA GLY A 18 -25.32 -32.78 9.50
C GLY A 18 -24.49 -31.59 9.98
N THR A 19 -23.42 -31.21 9.26
CA THR A 19 -23.03 -29.78 9.06
C THR A 19 -21.92 -29.53 8.03
N VAL A 20 -21.36 -30.54 7.35
CA VAL A 20 -20.21 -30.36 6.44
C VAL A 20 -20.58 -29.86 5.03
N LYS A 21 -21.87 -29.76 4.67
CA LYS A 21 -22.29 -29.43 3.30
C LYS A 21 -22.25 -27.94 2.92
N ASN A 22 -22.24 -27.01 3.88
CA ASN A 22 -22.28 -25.57 3.59
C ASN A 22 -20.89 -24.93 3.45
N VAL A 23 -19.90 -25.34 4.24
CA VAL A 23 -18.54 -24.77 4.17
C VAL A 23 -17.88 -25.02 2.81
N HIS A 24 -18.10 -26.21 2.23
CA HIS A 24 -17.60 -26.52 0.89
C HIS A 24 -18.32 -25.72 -0.20
N ARG A 25 -19.60 -25.40 -0.02
CA ARG A 25 -20.37 -24.63 -1.01
C ARG A 25 -19.94 -23.18 -1.04
N ASP A 26 -19.65 -22.58 0.11
CA ASP A 26 -19.16 -21.19 0.20
C ASP A 26 -17.71 -21.06 -0.28
N GLN A 27 -16.84 -22.03 0.01
CA GLN A 27 -15.50 -22.11 -0.61
C GLN A 27 -15.56 -22.36 -2.13
N LEU A 28 -16.53 -23.12 -2.63
CA LEU A 28 -16.75 -23.34 -4.07
C LEU A 28 -17.35 -22.13 -4.79
N VAL A 29 -18.10 -21.28 -4.10
CA VAL A 29 -18.64 -20.02 -4.64
C VAL A 29 -17.56 -18.94 -4.65
N LEU A 30 -16.72 -18.85 -3.61
CA LEU A 30 -15.53 -18.00 -3.58
C LEU A 30 -14.48 -18.42 -4.61
N SER A 31 -14.22 -19.72 -4.77
CA SER A 31 -13.29 -20.22 -5.80
C SER A 31 -13.82 -20.10 -7.22
N LYS A 32 -15.15 -20.11 -7.43
CA LYS A 32 -15.75 -19.79 -8.73
C LYS A 32 -15.66 -18.31 -9.09
N ASN A 33 -15.80 -17.40 -8.13
CA ASN A 33 -15.60 -15.97 -8.39
C ASN A 33 -14.13 -15.59 -8.62
N LEU A 34 -13.18 -16.41 -8.16
CA LEU A 34 -11.75 -16.28 -8.49
C LEU A 34 -11.38 -16.89 -9.86
N ALA A 35 -12.26 -17.70 -10.44
CA ALA A 35 -12.03 -18.37 -11.74
C ALA A 35 -12.56 -17.56 -12.93
N ASP A 36 -13.43 -16.58 -12.72
CA ASP A 36 -13.84 -15.61 -13.73
C ASP A 36 -12.89 -14.40 -13.70
N ASN A 37 -11.64 -14.65 -14.06
CA ASN A 37 -10.53 -13.71 -14.01
C ASN A 37 -10.63 -12.63 -15.11
N SER A 38 -11.74 -11.90 -15.15
CA SER A 38 -11.82 -10.60 -15.80
C SER A 38 -11.67 -9.52 -14.72
N VAL A 39 -10.50 -9.51 -14.06
CA VAL A 39 -10.11 -8.37 -13.23
C VAL A 39 -10.22 -7.14 -14.12
N THR A 40 -11.20 -6.27 -13.82
CA THR A 40 -11.39 -5.05 -14.61
C THR A 40 -10.19 -4.14 -14.42
N SER A 41 -9.73 -3.48 -15.47
CA SER A 41 -8.66 -2.49 -15.37
C SER A 41 -9.00 -1.47 -14.29
N ILE A 42 -8.04 -1.14 -13.42
CA ILE A 42 -8.19 -0.09 -12.40
C ILE A 42 -8.52 1.22 -13.13
N PRO A 43 -9.70 1.82 -12.91
CA PRO A 43 -10.04 3.09 -13.54
C PRO A 43 -9.22 4.22 -12.92
N ASP A 44 -8.95 5.27 -13.70
CA ASP A 44 -8.53 6.55 -13.15
C ASP A 44 -9.55 7.05 -12.12
N ARG A 45 -9.07 7.84 -11.16
CA ARG A 45 -9.90 8.42 -10.08
C ARG A 45 -10.60 7.37 -9.22
N LEU A 46 -9.97 6.21 -9.00
CA LEU A 46 -10.41 5.22 -8.02
C LEU A 46 -9.92 5.59 -6.60
N VAL A 47 -10.87 5.80 -5.70
CA VAL A 47 -10.62 6.11 -4.29
C VAL A 47 -11.23 5.02 -3.41
N VAL A 48 -10.47 4.58 -2.42
CA VAL A 48 -10.95 3.75 -1.32
C VAL A 48 -11.15 4.66 -0.12
N LEU A 49 -12.32 4.56 0.52
CA LEU A 49 -12.65 5.37 1.69
C LEU A 49 -12.72 4.52 2.95
N THR A 50 -11.98 4.93 3.99
CA THR A 50 -11.85 4.18 5.24
C THR A 50 -12.09 5.05 6.46
N PHE A 51 -12.67 4.46 7.50
CA PHE A 51 -12.96 5.09 8.79
C PHE A 51 -12.43 4.20 9.91
N ASP A 52 -11.69 4.77 10.86
CA ASP A 52 -11.10 4.04 11.97
C ASP A 52 -11.89 4.19 13.29
N ASP A 53 -11.65 3.25 14.19
CA ASP A 53 -12.06 3.16 15.60
C ASP A 53 -13.52 2.79 15.93
N GLY A 54 -14.47 2.93 15.01
CA GLY A 54 -15.89 2.65 15.27
C GLY A 54 -16.60 3.74 16.08
N ASN A 55 -16.52 4.97 15.59
CA ASN A 55 -17.16 6.14 16.18
C ASN A 55 -18.68 6.11 15.98
N ILE A 56 -19.45 6.63 16.94
CA ILE A 56 -20.90 6.74 16.78
C ILE A 56 -21.30 7.55 15.53
N SER A 57 -20.48 8.55 15.18
CA SER A 57 -20.67 9.39 13.99
C SER A 57 -20.51 8.66 12.67
N ASP A 58 -19.87 7.49 12.65
CA ASP A 58 -19.78 6.62 11.48
C ASP A 58 -21.17 6.25 10.96
N LEU A 59 -22.08 5.91 11.89
CA LEU A 59 -23.47 5.59 11.58
C LEU A 59 -24.35 6.84 11.49
N THR A 60 -24.24 7.77 12.43
CA THR A 60 -25.20 8.88 12.52
C THR A 60 -24.95 10.00 11.53
N THR A 61 -23.72 10.11 11.01
CA THR A 61 -23.30 11.21 10.15
C THR A 61 -22.68 10.73 8.85
N ALA A 62 -21.61 9.93 8.91
CA ALA A 62 -20.85 9.55 7.73
C ALA A 62 -21.66 8.66 6.78
N ALA A 63 -22.27 7.59 7.29
CA ALA A 63 -23.08 6.67 6.50
C ALA A 63 -24.21 7.36 5.69
N PRO A 64 -25.06 8.23 6.27
CA PRO A 64 -26.06 8.98 5.51
C PRO A 64 -25.49 9.82 4.36
N ILE A 65 -24.38 10.54 4.61
CA ILE A 65 -23.72 11.36 3.58
C ILE A 65 -23.20 10.47 2.45
N LEU A 66 -22.53 9.37 2.78
CA LEU A 66 -21.99 8.42 1.81
C LEU A 66 -23.09 7.78 0.95
N LYS A 67 -24.20 7.37 1.57
CA LYS A 67 -25.37 6.84 0.85
C LYS A 67 -25.94 7.88 -0.12
N GLY A 68 -26.00 9.15 0.29
CA GLY A 68 -26.45 10.25 -0.56
C GLY A 68 -25.61 10.44 -1.82
N HIS A 69 -24.30 10.15 -1.75
CA HIS A 69 -23.38 10.26 -2.89
C HIS A 69 -23.29 8.97 -3.72
N GLY A 70 -23.76 7.84 -3.17
CA GLY A 70 -23.60 6.50 -3.74
C GLY A 70 -22.21 5.91 -3.54
N PHE A 71 -21.52 6.31 -2.47
CA PHE A 71 -20.15 5.90 -2.17
C PHE A 71 -20.10 4.68 -1.26
N GLY A 72 -19.17 3.77 -1.53
CA GLY A 72 -18.80 2.70 -0.61
C GLY A 72 -17.72 3.15 0.38
N ALA A 73 -17.62 2.45 1.52
CA ALA A 73 -16.59 2.68 2.52
C ALA A 73 -16.35 1.42 3.36
N THR A 74 -15.17 1.35 3.98
CA THR A 74 -14.85 0.37 5.03
C THR A 74 -14.75 1.06 6.39
N PHE A 75 -15.55 0.59 7.35
CA PHE A 75 -15.48 1.01 8.75
C PHE A 75 -14.67 -0.03 9.54
N TYR A 76 -13.49 0.35 9.99
CA TYR A 76 -12.59 -0.47 10.79
C TYR A 76 -12.92 -0.31 12.26
N ILE A 77 -13.35 -1.40 12.90
CA ILE A 77 -13.92 -1.38 14.25
C ILE A 77 -12.92 -1.95 15.25
N THR A 78 -12.72 -1.28 16.38
CA THR A 78 -11.99 -1.84 17.54
C THR A 78 -13.00 -2.50 18.48
N SER A 79 -13.05 -3.84 18.50
CA SER A 79 -14.16 -4.57 19.17
C SER A 79 -14.27 -4.26 20.67
N GLY A 80 -13.15 -4.12 21.38
CA GLY A 80 -13.11 -3.78 22.80
C GLY A 80 -13.50 -2.33 23.13
N TRP A 81 -13.76 -1.49 22.12
CA TRP A 81 -14.28 -0.13 22.29
C TRP A 81 -15.79 -0.04 22.04
N VAL A 82 -16.37 -1.03 21.37
CA VAL A 82 -17.81 -1.08 21.06
C VAL A 82 -18.64 -1.05 22.35
N GLY A 83 -19.66 -0.19 22.37
CA GLY A 83 -20.56 0.03 23.51
C GLY A 83 -20.06 1.06 24.54
N LYS A 84 -18.84 1.57 24.41
CA LYS A 84 -18.33 2.67 25.25
C LYS A 84 -18.92 4.03 24.81
N PRO A 85 -18.91 5.06 25.68
CA PRO A 85 -19.39 6.39 25.31
C PRO A 85 -18.72 6.93 24.03
N GLY A 86 -19.54 7.43 23.09
CA GLY A 86 -19.08 7.95 21.80
C GLY A 86 -18.71 6.90 20.76
N ARG A 87 -18.80 5.61 21.07
CA ARG A 87 -18.55 4.50 20.16
C ARG A 87 -19.86 3.84 19.74
N LEU A 88 -19.84 3.17 18.60
CA LEU A 88 -20.96 2.32 18.16
C LEU A 88 -21.20 1.21 19.18
N ASN A 89 -22.44 0.71 19.26
CA ASN A 89 -22.72 -0.61 19.83
C ASN A 89 -22.87 -1.67 18.72
N TRP A 90 -22.87 -2.96 19.07
CA TRP A 90 -22.91 -4.03 18.06
C TRP A 90 -24.16 -4.04 17.17
N LYS A 91 -25.31 -3.57 17.66
CA LYS A 91 -26.50 -3.40 16.80
C LYS A 91 -26.26 -2.35 15.72
N GLN A 92 -25.57 -1.27 16.06
CA GLN A 92 -25.21 -0.19 15.15
C GLN A 92 -24.11 -0.60 14.16
N VAL A 93 -23.13 -1.41 14.59
CA VAL A 93 -22.14 -2.00 13.66
C VAL A 93 -22.85 -2.92 12.66
N LYS A 94 -23.78 -3.76 13.13
CA LYS A 94 -24.60 -4.61 12.25
C LYS A 94 -25.47 -3.77 11.30
N GLU A 95 -26.00 -2.65 11.77
CA GLU A 95 -26.76 -1.71 10.93
C GLU A 95 -25.90 -1.10 9.80
N LEU A 96 -24.66 -0.68 10.09
CA LEU A 96 -23.72 -0.24 9.04
C LEU A 96 -23.50 -1.33 7.98
N ASN A 97 -23.26 -2.56 8.42
CA ASN A 97 -23.11 -3.71 7.51
C ASN A 97 -24.37 -3.94 6.67
N ASP A 98 -25.56 -3.88 7.29
CA ASP A 98 -26.85 -4.09 6.61
C ASP A 98 -27.18 -2.99 5.59
N GLN A 99 -26.63 -1.78 5.77
CA GLN A 99 -26.69 -0.71 4.77
C GLN A 99 -25.78 -0.95 3.56
N GLY A 100 -24.95 -2.00 3.60
CA GLY A 100 -24.04 -2.44 2.53
C GLY A 100 -22.59 -2.01 2.71
N PHE A 101 -22.27 -1.27 3.78
CA PHE A 101 -20.90 -0.87 4.07
C PHE A 101 -20.05 -2.07 4.49
N ASP A 102 -18.76 -1.94 4.29
CA ASP A 102 -17.79 -2.96 4.66
C ASP A 102 -17.32 -2.78 6.10
N ILE A 103 -17.22 -3.88 6.85
CA ILE A 103 -16.73 -3.88 8.23
C ILE A 103 -15.35 -4.51 8.27
N GLY A 104 -14.36 -3.74 8.67
CA GLY A 104 -12.97 -4.15 8.80
C GLY A 104 -12.55 -4.34 10.26
N ASN A 105 -11.48 -5.09 10.47
CA ASN A 105 -10.92 -5.35 11.78
C ASN A 105 -9.87 -4.28 12.15
N HIS A 106 -10.05 -3.60 13.28
CA HIS A 106 -9.07 -2.65 13.84
C HIS A 106 -8.47 -3.12 15.17
N SER A 107 -8.22 -4.42 15.27
CA SER A 107 -7.84 -5.18 16.47
C SER A 107 -8.87 -5.16 17.59
N ALA A 108 -8.65 -6.00 18.60
CA ALA A 108 -9.53 -6.06 19.76
C ALA A 108 -9.42 -4.84 20.68
N SER A 109 -8.21 -4.31 20.88
CA SER A 109 -7.94 -3.29 21.91
C SER A 109 -7.13 -2.09 21.43
N HIS A 110 -6.80 -2.02 20.15
CA HIS A 110 -5.95 -1.00 19.54
C HIS A 110 -4.55 -0.88 20.19
N PRO A 111 -3.81 -2.00 20.40
CA PRO A 111 -2.46 -1.92 20.96
C PRO A 111 -1.43 -1.49 19.91
N ASN A 112 -0.29 -0.97 20.34
CA ASN A 112 0.89 -0.94 19.47
C ASN A 112 1.41 -2.37 19.29
N MET A 113 1.09 -2.96 18.13
CA MET A 113 1.34 -4.38 17.87
C MET A 113 2.84 -4.72 17.75
N LEU A 114 3.74 -3.73 17.65
CA LEU A 114 5.20 -3.95 17.64
C LEU A 114 5.74 -4.38 19.01
N HIS A 115 4.98 -4.20 20.08
CA HIS A 115 5.42 -4.43 21.46
C HIS A 115 4.78 -5.65 22.14
N ILE A 116 4.03 -6.44 21.39
CA ILE A 116 3.32 -7.63 21.88
C ILE A 116 3.80 -8.91 21.17
N SER A 117 3.50 -10.07 21.75
CA SER A 117 3.93 -11.38 21.23
C SER A 117 3.16 -11.80 19.96
N GLU A 118 3.64 -12.82 19.25
CA GLU A 118 2.89 -13.38 18.10
C GLU A 118 1.53 -13.96 18.50
N ASP A 119 1.45 -14.61 19.67
CA ASP A 119 0.20 -15.14 20.20
C ASP A 119 -0.78 -14.02 20.53
N GLU A 120 -0.29 -12.92 21.11
CA GLU A 120 -1.13 -11.75 21.41
C GLU A 120 -1.57 -11.05 20.12
N ILE A 121 -0.72 -10.93 19.10
CA ILE A 121 -1.12 -10.44 17.77
C ILE A 121 -2.28 -11.27 17.22
N ARG A 122 -2.18 -12.60 17.29
CA ARG A 122 -3.21 -13.51 16.79
C ARG A 122 -4.52 -13.35 17.59
N GLU A 123 -4.45 -13.27 18.91
CA GLU A 123 -5.60 -12.99 19.78
C GLU A 123 -6.29 -11.66 19.43
N GLN A 124 -5.52 -10.59 19.21
CA GLN A 124 -6.05 -9.28 18.79
C GLN A 124 -6.80 -9.34 17.45
N ILE A 125 -6.44 -10.28 16.56
CA ILE A 125 -7.08 -10.49 15.27
C ILE A 125 -8.33 -11.36 15.41
N ILE A 126 -8.20 -12.54 16.02
CA ILE A 126 -9.28 -13.57 16.05
C ILE A 126 -10.45 -13.13 16.93
N SER A 127 -10.20 -12.54 18.10
CA SER A 127 -11.27 -12.15 19.02
C SER A 127 -12.23 -11.12 18.41
N PHE A 128 -11.78 -10.31 17.45
CA PHE A 128 -12.66 -9.45 16.66
C PHE A 128 -13.65 -10.25 15.81
N ASP A 129 -13.16 -11.26 15.09
CA ASP A 129 -13.96 -12.08 14.18
C ASP A 129 -14.98 -12.92 14.93
N GLU A 130 -14.60 -13.45 16.11
CA GLU A 130 -15.50 -14.21 16.99
C GLU A 130 -16.69 -13.35 17.44
N VAL A 131 -16.43 -12.13 17.91
CA VAL A 131 -17.50 -11.22 18.36
C VAL A 131 -18.37 -10.74 17.17
N CYS A 132 -17.79 -10.53 15.99
CA CYS A 132 -18.58 -10.24 14.78
C CYS A 132 -19.57 -11.38 14.46
N ALA A 133 -19.11 -12.64 14.57
CA ALA A 133 -19.96 -13.80 14.33
C ALA A 133 -21.13 -13.89 15.33
N GLU A 134 -20.91 -13.58 16.61
CA GLU A 134 -21.96 -13.53 17.63
C GLU A 134 -23.07 -12.51 17.31
N HIS A 135 -22.73 -11.45 16.57
CA HIS A 135 -23.65 -10.38 16.16
C HIS A 135 -24.15 -10.50 14.71
N GLY A 136 -23.85 -11.62 14.04
CA GLY A 136 -24.27 -11.87 12.67
C GLY A 136 -23.62 -10.95 11.64
N ILE A 137 -22.46 -10.39 11.96
CA ILE A 137 -21.65 -9.58 11.06
C ILE A 137 -20.70 -10.55 10.32
N PRO A 138 -20.57 -10.46 8.98
CA PRO A 138 -19.63 -11.29 8.23
C PRO A 138 -18.19 -11.14 8.76
N LYS A 139 -17.41 -12.22 8.67
CA LYS A 139 -15.98 -12.18 9.00
C LYS A 139 -15.28 -11.10 8.18
N ALA A 140 -14.43 -10.30 8.82
CA ALA A 140 -13.68 -9.26 8.13
C ALA A 140 -12.67 -9.89 7.15
N THR A 141 -12.50 -9.24 6.00
CA THR A 141 -11.48 -9.61 5.00
C THR A 141 -10.30 -8.65 4.95
N SER A 142 -10.40 -7.53 5.67
CA SER A 142 -9.39 -6.47 5.70
C SER A 142 -9.08 -6.05 7.13
N PHE A 143 -7.80 -5.73 7.37
CA PHE A 143 -7.32 -5.22 8.66
C PHE A 143 -6.78 -3.79 8.52
N ALA A 144 -6.90 -2.99 9.58
CA ALA A 144 -6.23 -1.70 9.68
C ALA A 144 -5.26 -1.75 10.86
N TYR A 145 -3.97 -1.50 10.60
CA TYR A 145 -2.95 -1.56 11.65
C TYR A 145 -3.13 -0.42 12.66
N PRO A 146 -3.34 -0.70 13.96
CA PRO A 146 -3.43 0.35 14.98
C PRO A 146 -2.22 1.27 14.97
N GLY A 147 -2.46 2.58 14.78
CA GLY A 147 -1.40 3.58 14.61
C GLY A 147 -0.50 3.39 13.36
N GLY A 148 -0.90 2.56 12.40
CA GLY A 148 -0.10 2.22 11.22
C GLY A 148 1.08 1.28 11.50
N HIS A 149 1.15 0.69 12.69
CA HIS A 149 2.25 -0.17 13.12
C HIS A 149 2.16 -1.57 12.53
N HIS A 150 3.19 -1.98 11.78
CA HIS A 150 3.17 -3.23 11.02
C HIS A 150 4.55 -3.89 11.00
N ASP A 151 4.55 -5.22 10.95
CA ASP A 151 5.72 -6.07 10.77
C ASP A 151 5.33 -7.41 10.10
N ARG A 152 6.31 -8.23 9.73
CA ARG A 152 6.05 -9.53 9.08
C ARG A 152 5.27 -10.52 9.95
N ARG A 153 5.33 -10.41 11.27
CA ARG A 153 4.59 -11.30 12.19
C ARG A 153 3.09 -11.06 12.03
N MET A 154 2.69 -9.79 11.97
CA MET A 154 1.30 -9.41 11.74
C MET A 154 0.81 -9.83 10.36
N VAL A 155 1.59 -9.60 9.30
CA VAL A 155 1.24 -10.04 7.94
C VAL A 155 1.05 -11.56 7.87
N LYS A 156 1.95 -12.32 8.52
CA LYS A 156 1.83 -13.79 8.62
C LYS A 156 0.58 -14.20 9.39
N ALA A 157 0.28 -13.57 10.52
CA ALA A 157 -0.92 -13.86 11.30
C ALA A 157 -2.19 -13.60 10.49
N LEU A 158 -2.30 -12.42 9.87
CA LEU A 158 -3.44 -12.04 9.03
C LEU A 158 -3.66 -13.02 7.87
N ALA A 159 -2.60 -13.37 7.14
CA ALA A 159 -2.67 -14.35 6.06
C ALA A 159 -3.10 -15.74 6.57
N THR A 160 -2.62 -16.15 7.75
CA THR A 160 -2.99 -17.44 8.37
C THR A 160 -4.46 -17.48 8.76
N GLU A 161 -5.01 -16.37 9.24
CA GLU A 161 -6.42 -16.25 9.62
C GLU A 161 -7.35 -15.97 8.43
N GLY A 162 -6.81 -15.89 7.20
CA GLY A 162 -7.60 -15.74 5.98
C GLY A 162 -8.02 -14.32 5.63
N TYR A 163 -7.34 -13.30 6.19
CA TYR A 163 -7.46 -11.93 5.71
C TYR A 163 -6.85 -11.82 4.30
N LEU A 164 -7.38 -10.89 3.50
CA LEU A 164 -6.92 -10.67 2.12
C LEU A 164 -6.11 -9.39 1.98
N THR A 165 -6.41 -8.39 2.82
CA THR A 165 -5.76 -7.09 2.76
C THR A 165 -5.48 -6.54 4.15
N ALA A 166 -4.53 -5.63 4.23
CA ALA A 166 -4.34 -4.80 5.39
C ALA A 166 -3.84 -3.42 4.99
N ARG A 167 -4.37 -2.40 5.65
CA ARG A 167 -4.06 -1.00 5.41
C ARG A 167 -3.19 -0.49 6.54
N ARG A 168 -2.02 -0.01 6.16
CA ARG A 168 -1.16 0.82 7.01
C ARG A 168 -1.55 2.28 6.80
N ALA A 169 -0.83 3.16 7.48
CA ALA A 169 -1.01 4.58 7.35
C ALA A 169 -0.02 5.15 6.31
N VAL A 170 0.58 6.29 6.65
CA VAL A 170 1.51 7.04 5.81
C VAL A 170 2.99 6.66 6.02
N SER A 171 3.31 5.99 7.14
CA SER A 171 4.68 5.62 7.51
C SER A 171 5.13 4.37 6.74
N PRO A 172 6.42 4.29 6.35
CA PRO A 172 7.50 5.22 6.65
C PRO A 172 7.69 6.32 5.61
N GLU A 173 6.91 6.44 4.55
CA GLU A 173 7.08 7.47 3.49
C GLU A 173 6.67 8.89 3.92
N TYR A 174 5.79 9.06 4.90
CA TYR A 174 5.54 10.35 5.53
C TYR A 174 5.46 10.16 7.06
N PRO A 175 6.42 10.70 7.84
CA PRO A 175 6.42 10.52 9.29
C PRO A 175 5.23 11.28 9.92
N LEU A 176 4.58 10.68 10.91
CA LEU A 176 3.40 11.26 11.56
C LEU A 176 3.62 12.64 12.20
N TYR A 177 4.85 12.98 12.58
CA TYR A 177 5.17 14.28 13.18
C TYR A 177 5.43 15.40 12.17
N ASP A 178 5.49 15.09 10.87
CA ASP A 178 5.77 16.05 9.79
C ASP A 178 4.51 16.31 8.95
N ARG A 179 3.42 16.68 9.63
CA ARG A 179 2.07 16.92 9.07
C ARG A 179 1.47 15.74 8.29
N GLY A 180 1.98 14.52 8.48
CA GLY A 180 1.45 13.31 7.84
C GLY A 180 1.54 13.25 6.30
N GLY A 181 1.86 14.36 5.61
CA GLY A 181 1.83 14.50 4.16
C GLY A 181 0.50 14.10 3.51
N PRO A 182 0.36 14.27 2.19
CA PRO A 182 -0.76 13.71 1.44
C PRO A 182 -0.84 12.18 1.53
N GLY A 183 0.22 11.50 2.00
CA GLY A 183 0.33 10.04 2.03
C GLY A 183 0.68 9.43 0.66
N PRO A 184 1.12 8.15 0.63
CA PRO A 184 1.40 7.46 -0.63
C PRO A 184 0.11 6.97 -1.30
N LEU A 185 0.12 6.92 -2.63
CA LEU A 185 -0.87 6.17 -3.40
C LEU A 185 -0.55 4.67 -3.34
N TYR A 186 -1.59 3.85 -3.34
CA TYR A 186 -1.46 2.40 -3.47
C TYR A 186 -1.26 2.04 -4.94
N ASN A 187 -0.19 1.30 -5.26
CA ASN A 187 0.06 0.75 -6.59
C ASN A 187 -0.04 -0.79 -6.52
N PRO A 188 -1.20 -1.39 -6.86
CA PRO A 188 -1.40 -2.84 -6.77
C PRO A 188 -0.50 -3.68 -7.68
N SER A 189 0.18 -3.04 -8.66
CA SER A 189 1.14 -3.75 -9.50
C SER A 189 2.47 -4.03 -8.79
N GLU A 190 2.77 -3.27 -7.75
CA GLU A 190 4.02 -3.28 -6.98
C GLU A 190 3.78 -3.65 -5.51
N ASP A 191 2.86 -2.96 -4.83
CA ASP A 191 2.62 -3.03 -3.40
C ASP A 191 1.95 -4.34 -2.96
N ASP A 192 2.35 -4.82 -1.79
CA ASP A 192 1.71 -5.97 -1.16
C ASP A 192 0.31 -5.61 -0.62
N PRO A 193 -0.73 -6.45 -0.83
CA PRO A 193 -2.09 -6.17 -0.36
C PRO A 193 -2.21 -6.12 1.17
N PHE A 194 -1.23 -6.62 1.93
CA PHE A 194 -1.17 -6.43 3.39
C PHE A 194 -0.46 -5.14 3.83
N LEU A 195 0.04 -4.32 2.91
CA LEU A 195 0.76 -3.09 3.22
C LEU A 195 0.19 -1.88 2.46
N ILE A 196 -1.12 -1.87 2.23
CA ILE A 196 -1.82 -0.81 1.51
C ILE A 196 -1.56 0.53 2.22
N PRO A 197 -0.90 1.51 1.56
CA PRO A 197 -0.73 2.84 2.12
C PRO A 197 -2.06 3.57 2.24
N GLY A 198 -2.10 4.61 3.06
CA GLY A 198 -3.20 5.55 3.05
C GLY A 198 -2.77 6.99 3.28
N ALA A 199 -3.75 7.87 3.22
CA ALA A 199 -3.61 9.32 3.24
C ALA A 199 -4.42 9.91 4.40
N TYR A 200 -3.75 10.59 5.33
CA TYR A 200 -4.40 11.38 6.37
C TYR A 200 -4.65 12.79 5.85
N VAL A 201 -5.87 13.03 5.40
CA VAL A 201 -6.24 14.33 4.84
C VAL A 201 -6.97 15.23 5.84
N ARG A 202 -7.42 14.69 6.97
CA ARG A 202 -8.20 15.41 8.00
C ARG A 202 -7.67 15.16 9.41
N GLY A 203 -8.03 16.05 10.36
CA GLY A 203 -7.57 16.05 11.75
C GLY A 203 -6.36 16.99 11.99
N ASN A 204 -5.59 16.72 13.04
CA ASN A 204 -4.38 17.48 13.38
C ASN A 204 -3.18 17.15 12.47
N LEU A 205 -3.24 16.02 11.75
CA LEU A 205 -2.20 15.66 10.79
C LEU A 205 -2.31 16.55 9.56
N SER A 206 -3.52 16.79 9.07
CA SER A 206 -3.81 17.75 8.01
C SER A 206 -5.26 18.20 8.09
N SER A 207 -5.55 19.45 7.77
CA SER A 207 -6.93 19.91 7.47
C SER A 207 -6.97 20.69 6.15
N SER A 208 -5.95 20.45 5.30
CA SER A 208 -5.69 21.22 4.10
C SER A 208 -6.53 20.72 2.93
N ASP A 209 -7.26 21.63 2.28
CA ASP A 209 -7.88 21.35 0.98
C ASP A 209 -6.80 21.01 -0.06
N GLN A 210 -5.67 21.74 -0.01
CA GLN A 210 -4.57 21.53 -0.94
C GLN A 210 -3.99 20.11 -0.83
N GLU A 211 -3.73 19.59 0.38
CA GLU A 211 -3.17 18.24 0.52
C GLU A 211 -4.18 17.15 0.10
N PHE A 212 -5.47 17.39 0.33
CA PHE A 212 -6.55 16.52 -0.16
C PHE A 212 -6.61 16.51 -1.70
N GLU A 213 -6.51 17.67 -2.34
CA GLU A 213 -6.50 17.76 -3.80
C GLU A 213 -5.20 17.21 -4.40
N GLU A 214 -4.05 17.44 -3.75
CA GLU A 214 -2.73 16.96 -4.17
C GLU A 214 -2.68 15.44 -4.23
N VAL A 215 -3.11 14.73 -3.17
CA VAL A 215 -3.12 13.25 -3.19
C VAL A 215 -4.05 12.71 -4.27
N LEU A 216 -5.22 13.34 -4.45
CA LEU A 216 -6.20 12.92 -5.44
C LEU A 216 -5.76 13.20 -6.88
N SER A 217 -4.91 14.21 -7.09
CA SER A 217 -4.40 14.57 -8.41
C SER A 217 -3.54 13.47 -9.05
N GLY A 218 -2.97 12.57 -8.24
CA GLY A 218 -2.13 11.47 -8.69
C GLY A 218 -2.88 10.18 -9.03
N VAL A 219 -4.19 10.10 -8.79
CA VAL A 219 -4.99 8.87 -8.94
C VAL A 219 -5.30 8.57 -10.40
N ARG A 220 -4.29 8.06 -11.10
CA ARG A 220 -4.28 7.65 -12.51
C ARG A 220 -3.33 6.49 -12.73
N ASP A 221 -3.35 5.92 -13.93
CA ASP A 221 -2.35 4.93 -14.38
C ASP A 221 -2.26 3.71 -13.46
N GLY A 222 -3.40 3.25 -12.95
CA GLY A 222 -3.51 2.08 -12.08
C GLY A 222 -3.22 2.33 -10.59
N SER A 223 -2.93 3.58 -10.19
CA SER A 223 -2.82 3.95 -8.78
C SER A 223 -4.18 4.20 -8.12
N ILE A 224 -4.25 3.97 -6.81
CA ILE A 224 -5.45 4.09 -5.99
C ILE A 224 -5.14 4.96 -4.78
N CYS A 225 -5.99 5.95 -4.47
CA CYS A 225 -5.87 6.70 -3.22
C CYS A 225 -6.73 6.02 -2.14
N VAL A 226 -6.15 5.81 -0.95
CA VAL A 226 -6.87 5.29 0.22
C VAL A 226 -6.96 6.39 1.27
N LEU A 227 -8.14 7.00 1.40
CA LEU A 227 -8.38 8.08 2.35
C LEU A 227 -8.74 7.51 3.72
N ILE A 228 -8.12 8.06 4.76
CA ILE A 228 -8.35 7.66 6.15
C ILE A 228 -9.03 8.80 6.90
N TYR A 229 -10.24 8.51 7.41
CA TYR A 229 -10.96 9.32 8.37
C TYR A 229 -11.06 8.56 9.70
N HIS A 230 -11.35 9.26 10.80
CA HIS A 230 -11.81 8.63 12.03
C HIS A 230 -13.28 9.04 12.20
N GLY A 231 -13.68 9.73 13.28
CA GLY A 231 -15.04 10.23 13.43
C GLY A 231 -15.35 11.53 12.67
N VAL A 232 -16.62 11.66 12.27
CA VAL A 232 -17.21 12.86 11.64
C VAL A 232 -18.37 13.42 12.47
N PRO A 233 -18.12 14.07 13.63
CA PRO A 233 -16.83 14.26 14.29
C PRO A 233 -16.43 13.07 15.18
N ASP A 234 -15.16 13.02 15.55
CA ASP A 234 -14.59 12.10 16.54
C ASP A 234 -14.68 12.66 17.96
N VAL A 235 -14.68 11.78 18.95
CA VAL A 235 -14.54 12.13 20.38
C VAL A 235 -13.15 12.70 20.71
N HIS A 236 -12.15 12.35 19.92
CA HIS A 236 -10.79 12.83 20.04
C HIS A 236 -10.53 13.95 19.01
N SER A 237 -10.27 15.15 19.50
CA SER A 237 -10.09 16.34 18.64
C SER A 237 -8.96 16.21 17.62
N HIS A 238 -7.92 15.42 17.91
CA HIS A 238 -6.75 15.32 17.05
C HIS A 238 -6.95 14.54 15.75
N CYS A 239 -8.00 13.73 15.65
CA CYS A 239 -8.34 12.97 14.44
C CYS A 239 -9.77 13.27 13.94
N SER A 240 -10.44 14.25 14.55
CA SER A 240 -11.81 14.63 14.24
C SER A 240 -11.92 15.41 12.94
N THR A 241 -12.93 15.09 12.13
CA THR A 241 -13.29 15.87 10.93
C THR A 241 -14.66 16.53 11.16
N SER A 242 -14.80 17.81 10.83
CA SER A 242 -16.12 18.46 10.94
C SER A 242 -17.09 17.92 9.87
N VAL A 243 -18.39 17.98 10.16
CA VAL A 243 -19.43 17.54 9.22
C VAL A 243 -19.38 18.36 7.93
N GLU A 244 -19.14 19.67 8.05
CA GLU A 244 -19.03 20.58 6.92
C GLU A 244 -17.86 20.20 6.00
N LEU A 245 -16.69 19.92 6.60
CA LEU A 245 -15.50 19.57 5.84
C LEU A 245 -15.64 18.20 5.18
N PHE A 246 -16.13 17.20 5.90
CA PHE A 246 -16.40 15.89 5.30
C PHE A 246 -17.44 15.96 4.18
N THR A 247 -18.51 16.74 4.35
CA THR A 247 -19.53 16.94 3.30
C THR A 247 -18.91 17.58 2.07
N LYS A 248 -18.05 18.59 2.25
CA LYS A 248 -17.31 19.24 1.16
C LYS A 248 -16.42 18.24 0.42
N ASP A 249 -15.69 17.38 1.13
CA ASP A 249 -14.83 16.36 0.53
C ASP A 249 -15.62 15.38 -0.33
N MET A 250 -16.74 14.88 0.19
CA MET A 250 -17.58 13.93 -0.54
C MET A 250 -18.20 14.57 -1.79
N GLN A 251 -18.60 15.84 -1.69
CA GLN A 251 -19.09 16.60 -2.84
C GLN A 251 -17.98 16.80 -3.88
N TYR A 252 -16.76 17.13 -3.46
CA TYR A 252 -15.60 17.26 -4.35
C TYR A 252 -15.32 15.97 -5.12
N LEU A 253 -15.30 14.82 -4.44
CA LEU A 253 -15.12 13.51 -5.07
C LEU A 253 -16.21 13.24 -6.12
N LYS A 254 -17.46 13.59 -5.81
CA LYS A 254 -18.60 13.41 -6.71
C LYS A 254 -18.51 14.30 -7.94
N ASP A 255 -18.26 15.59 -7.74
CA ASP A 255 -18.21 16.59 -8.81
C ASP A 255 -17.04 16.33 -9.78
N ASN A 256 -15.94 15.77 -9.26
CA ASN A 256 -14.77 15.42 -10.05
C ASN A 256 -14.79 13.97 -10.57
N GLY A 257 -15.93 13.28 -10.49
CA GLY A 257 -16.11 11.96 -11.10
C GLY A 257 -15.25 10.85 -10.50
N PHE A 258 -14.86 10.95 -9.22
CA PHE A 258 -14.17 9.87 -8.53
C PHE A 258 -15.10 8.69 -8.29
N LYS A 259 -14.56 7.49 -8.49
CA LYS A 259 -15.20 6.25 -8.11
C LYS A 259 -14.78 5.91 -6.68
N VAL A 260 -15.72 5.88 -5.75
CA VAL A 260 -15.43 5.67 -4.32
C VAL A 260 -15.95 4.31 -3.86
N ILE A 261 -15.05 3.46 -3.39
CA ILE A 261 -15.33 2.06 -3.01
C ILE A 261 -14.84 1.75 -1.58
N SER A 262 -15.27 0.58 -1.07
CA SER A 262 -14.69 -0.02 0.13
C SER A 262 -13.42 -0.80 -0.19
N VAL A 263 -12.66 -1.17 0.85
CA VAL A 263 -11.47 -2.03 0.75
C VAL A 263 -11.83 -3.42 0.23
N ARG A 264 -12.92 -4.04 0.71
CA ARG A 264 -13.44 -5.32 0.17
C ARG A 264 -13.63 -5.30 -1.35
N ASP A 265 -14.08 -4.17 -1.88
CA ASP A 265 -14.40 -4.01 -3.29
C ASP A 265 -13.15 -3.86 -4.18
N LEU A 266 -11.95 -3.73 -3.61
CA LEU A 266 -10.68 -3.76 -4.36
C LEU A 266 -10.54 -5.05 -5.18
N SER A 267 -11.03 -6.19 -4.66
CA SER A 267 -11.01 -7.49 -5.35
C SER A 267 -11.67 -7.50 -6.74
N LYS A 268 -12.47 -6.48 -7.09
CA LYS A 268 -13.05 -6.29 -8.42
C LYS A 268 -12.04 -5.78 -9.47
N TYR A 269 -10.93 -5.18 -9.02
CA TYR A 269 -9.94 -4.50 -9.86
C TYR A 269 -8.52 -5.02 -9.68
N ILE A 270 -8.24 -5.79 -8.63
CA ILE A 270 -6.89 -6.26 -8.31
C ILE A 270 -6.90 -7.74 -7.93
N ASP A 271 -5.88 -8.46 -8.41
CA ASP A 271 -5.59 -9.82 -7.93
C ASP A 271 -4.87 -9.73 -6.58
N LEU A 272 -5.66 -9.90 -5.50
CA LEU A 272 -5.19 -9.87 -4.11
C LEU A 272 -4.25 -11.04 -3.75
N THR A 273 -4.07 -12.02 -4.63
CA THR A 273 -3.14 -13.13 -4.42
C THR A 273 -1.73 -12.81 -4.92
N LYS A 274 -1.59 -11.80 -5.80
CA LYS A 274 -0.30 -11.36 -6.31
C LYS A 274 0.44 -10.58 -5.23
N ARG A 275 1.64 -11.02 -4.92
CA ARG A 275 2.51 -10.43 -3.89
C ARG A 275 3.94 -10.32 -4.41
N PRO A 276 4.66 -9.24 -4.11
CA PRO A 276 6.09 -9.17 -4.40
C PRO A 276 6.84 -10.25 -3.59
N LYS A 277 8.05 -10.61 -4.04
CA LYS A 277 8.87 -11.62 -3.36
C LYS A 277 9.23 -11.19 -1.94
N ASP A 278 9.57 -9.92 -1.79
CA ASP A 278 9.65 -9.26 -0.49
C ASP A 278 8.56 -8.19 -0.38
N ILE A 279 7.66 -8.35 0.58
CA ILE A 279 6.53 -7.46 0.83
C ILE A 279 6.96 -6.01 1.07
N TYR A 280 8.15 -5.76 1.62
CA TYR A 280 8.63 -4.41 1.92
C TYR A 280 9.47 -3.80 0.80
N GLU A 281 9.90 -4.56 -0.20
CA GLU A 281 10.76 -4.08 -1.28
C GLU A 281 10.16 -2.86 -2.02
N PRO A 282 8.89 -2.86 -2.47
CA PRO A 282 8.30 -1.69 -3.13
C PRO A 282 8.28 -0.44 -2.25
N LEU A 283 7.90 -0.61 -0.98
CA LEU A 283 7.87 0.46 0.02
C LEU A 283 9.26 1.04 0.24
N LEU A 284 10.28 0.21 0.37
CA LEU A 284 11.66 0.64 0.56
C LEU A 284 12.24 1.28 -0.70
N ALA A 285 11.89 0.80 -1.89
CA ALA A 285 12.32 1.38 -3.16
C ALA A 285 11.88 2.85 -3.29
N ARG A 286 10.65 3.18 -2.86
CA ARG A 286 10.14 4.58 -2.84
C ARG A 286 10.90 5.54 -1.92
N LEU A 287 11.63 5.00 -0.93
CA LEU A 287 12.51 5.77 -0.06
C LEU A 287 13.90 5.99 -0.66
N GLY A 288 14.16 5.48 -1.85
CA GLY A 288 15.41 5.67 -2.57
C GLY A 288 15.52 7.03 -3.27
N VAL A 289 16.46 7.07 -4.21
CA VAL A 289 16.62 8.16 -5.18
C VAL A 289 16.29 7.63 -6.57
N SER A 290 15.70 8.44 -7.43
CA SER A 290 15.44 8.11 -8.83
C SER A 290 15.95 9.21 -9.75
N PRO A 291 16.66 8.89 -10.83
CA PRO A 291 17.07 9.89 -11.81
C PRO A 291 15.90 10.34 -12.69
N LYS A 292 15.78 11.65 -12.89
CA LYS A 292 14.79 12.27 -13.79
C LYS A 292 15.39 13.41 -14.60
N ALA A 293 14.61 13.98 -15.51
CA ALA A 293 14.98 15.14 -16.31
C ALA A 293 16.35 14.97 -17.01
N LEU A 294 16.58 13.78 -17.59
CA LEU A 294 17.82 13.43 -18.29
C LEU A 294 18.11 14.40 -19.43
N LYS A 295 19.34 14.91 -19.47
CA LYS A 295 19.86 15.81 -20.51
C LYS A 295 21.22 15.31 -21.00
N CYS A 296 21.42 15.35 -22.31
CA CYS A 296 22.73 15.14 -22.92
C CYS A 296 23.06 16.37 -23.77
N ASP A 297 24.18 17.04 -23.48
CA ASP A 297 24.75 18.04 -24.36
C ASP A 297 25.79 17.36 -25.26
N ALA A 298 25.45 17.28 -26.54
CA ALA A 298 26.26 16.66 -27.59
C ALA A 298 26.84 17.68 -28.58
N LEU A 299 26.80 18.98 -28.26
CA LEU A 299 27.32 20.04 -29.14
C LEU A 299 28.85 20.11 -29.15
N SER A 300 29.50 19.52 -28.13
CA SER A 300 30.95 19.41 -28.06
C SER A 300 31.42 18.06 -28.65
N LYS A 301 32.70 17.96 -29.03
CA LYS A 301 33.32 16.70 -29.52
C LYS A 301 33.19 15.52 -28.54
N ASN A 302 32.80 15.76 -27.28
CA ASN A 302 32.56 14.73 -26.30
C ASN A 302 31.21 14.98 -25.59
N PRO A 303 30.19 14.13 -25.80
CA PRO A 303 28.90 14.30 -25.14
C PRO A 303 29.03 14.32 -23.62
N VAL A 304 28.22 15.13 -22.95
CA VAL A 304 28.13 15.18 -21.49
C VAL A 304 26.71 14.91 -21.02
N PHE A 305 26.57 14.14 -19.93
CA PHE A 305 25.29 13.69 -19.40
C PHE A 305 24.98 14.37 -18.06
N SER A 306 23.73 14.76 -17.90
CA SER A 306 23.22 15.36 -16.66
C SER A 306 21.82 14.84 -16.35
N TRP A 307 21.48 14.73 -15.07
CA TRP A 307 20.16 14.36 -14.58
C TRP A 307 19.88 15.03 -13.23
N GLU A 308 18.60 15.11 -12.89
CA GLU A 308 18.13 15.53 -11.58
C GLU A 308 17.82 14.30 -10.72
N ILE A 309 17.92 14.45 -9.41
CA ILE A 309 17.55 13.40 -8.45
C ILE A 309 16.18 13.72 -7.87
N GLU A 310 15.28 12.76 -8.01
CA GLU A 310 14.00 12.72 -7.34
C GLU A 310 14.07 11.81 -6.12
N THR A 311 13.47 12.26 -5.02
CA THR A 311 13.37 11.47 -3.79
C THR A 311 12.24 12.03 -2.93
N THR A 312 11.60 11.15 -2.16
CA THR A 312 10.60 11.51 -1.14
C THR A 312 11.25 11.92 0.19
N ARG A 313 12.59 12.01 0.21
CA ARG A 313 13.42 12.18 1.39
C ARG A 313 14.57 13.14 1.11
N PRO A 314 15.17 13.78 2.13
CA PRO A 314 16.37 14.59 1.94
C PRO A 314 17.61 13.70 1.74
N GLN A 315 17.58 12.78 0.77
CA GLN A 315 18.68 11.87 0.41
C GLN A 315 19.35 12.28 -0.88
N GLY A 316 20.66 12.10 -0.95
CA GLY A 316 21.46 12.29 -2.16
C GLY A 316 21.74 10.97 -2.87
N GLN A 317 22.24 11.05 -4.10
CA GLN A 317 22.88 9.91 -4.75
C GLN A 317 24.31 9.70 -4.20
N SER A 318 24.73 8.44 -4.07
CA SER A 318 26.08 8.03 -3.66
C SER A 318 26.88 7.39 -4.80
N ALA A 319 26.18 6.90 -5.83
CA ALA A 319 26.77 6.34 -7.02
C ALA A 319 25.79 6.42 -8.20
N TYR A 320 26.32 6.27 -9.41
CA TYR A 320 25.52 6.14 -10.63
C TYR A 320 26.09 5.08 -11.58
N GLN A 321 25.28 4.68 -12.56
CA GLN A 321 25.71 3.92 -13.72
C GLN A 321 24.97 4.41 -14.95
N ILE A 322 25.73 4.81 -15.97
CA ILE A 322 25.22 5.27 -17.27
C ILE A 322 25.40 4.14 -18.28
N LEU A 323 24.34 3.87 -19.04
CA LEU A 323 24.38 3.03 -20.23
C LEU A 323 24.12 3.91 -21.45
N VAL A 324 24.95 3.77 -22.49
CA VAL A 324 24.74 4.36 -23.81
C VAL A 324 24.75 3.27 -24.85
N ALA A 325 23.76 3.30 -25.72
CA ALA A 325 23.55 2.29 -26.74
C ALA A 325 23.25 2.86 -28.11
N SER A 326 23.51 2.05 -29.12
CA SER A 326 23.17 2.32 -30.52
C SER A 326 21.69 2.10 -30.83
N SER A 327 20.94 1.44 -29.94
CA SER A 327 19.50 1.21 -30.10
C SER A 327 18.75 1.17 -28.78
N GLU A 328 17.46 1.51 -28.80
CA GLU A 328 16.56 1.41 -27.64
C GLU A 328 16.43 -0.04 -27.15
N LYS A 329 16.37 -1.01 -28.07
CA LYS A 329 16.31 -2.45 -27.76
C LYS A 329 17.48 -2.94 -26.89
N ASN A 330 18.68 -2.41 -27.13
CA ASN A 330 19.85 -2.73 -26.30
C ASN A 330 19.65 -2.20 -24.88
N LEU A 331 19.16 -0.97 -24.74
CA LEU A 331 18.84 -0.41 -23.43
C LEU A 331 17.69 -1.14 -22.74
N ASP A 332 16.66 -1.60 -23.45
CA ASP A 332 15.60 -2.44 -22.87
C ASP A 332 16.17 -3.73 -22.26
N SER A 333 17.29 -4.21 -22.82
CA SER A 333 18.05 -5.36 -22.31
C SER A 333 19.15 -4.98 -21.31
N ASN A 334 19.21 -3.73 -20.86
CA ASN A 334 20.27 -3.15 -20.01
C ASN A 334 21.69 -3.30 -20.59
N GLU A 335 21.83 -3.24 -21.91
CA GLU A 335 23.09 -3.35 -22.62
C GLU A 335 23.54 -1.99 -23.15
N GLY A 336 24.64 -1.46 -22.60
CA GLY A 336 25.32 -0.27 -23.09
C GLY A 336 26.40 -0.62 -24.11
N ASP A 337 26.02 -1.01 -25.33
CA ASP A 337 26.97 -1.51 -26.34
C ASP A 337 28.02 -0.48 -26.77
N LEU A 338 27.73 0.81 -26.57
CA LEU A 338 28.66 1.91 -26.80
C LEU A 338 29.39 2.33 -25.53
N TRP A 339 28.69 2.38 -24.40
CA TRP A 339 29.27 2.68 -23.10
C TRP A 339 28.46 2.06 -21.97
N ASP A 340 29.17 1.41 -21.05
CA ASP A 340 28.70 1.12 -19.71
C ASP A 340 29.74 1.72 -18.74
N SER A 341 29.34 2.69 -17.92
CA SER A 341 30.26 3.29 -16.95
C SER A 341 30.65 2.34 -15.82
N GLY A 342 29.94 1.22 -15.67
CA GLY A 342 29.89 0.47 -14.42
C GLY A 342 29.32 1.32 -13.28
N LYS A 343 29.42 0.81 -12.05
CA LYS A 343 29.09 1.61 -10.87
C LYS A 343 30.21 2.62 -10.59
N VAL A 344 29.89 3.90 -10.75
CA VAL A 344 30.78 5.01 -10.39
C VAL A 344 30.36 5.55 -9.02
N VAL A 345 31.23 5.44 -8.02
CA VAL A 345 31.00 5.99 -6.68
C VAL A 345 31.23 7.50 -6.71
N SER A 346 30.16 8.26 -6.89
CA SER A 346 30.17 9.72 -6.96
C SER A 346 28.75 10.25 -6.76
N ASN A 347 28.64 11.42 -6.12
CA ASN A 347 27.39 12.16 -6.01
C ASN A 347 27.16 13.14 -7.18
N GLN A 348 28.07 13.22 -8.14
CA GLN A 348 27.95 14.10 -9.31
C GLN A 348 26.84 13.62 -10.25
N SER A 349 25.93 14.52 -10.63
CA SER A 349 24.81 14.24 -11.55
C SER A 349 24.77 15.19 -12.75
N SER A 350 25.81 16.00 -12.95
CA SER A 350 25.90 16.96 -14.04
C SER A 350 27.25 16.92 -14.71
N GLU A 351 27.26 17.20 -16.02
CA GLU A 351 28.45 17.33 -16.85
C GLU A 351 29.34 16.07 -16.83
N ILE A 352 28.74 14.87 -16.78
CA ILE A 352 29.48 13.61 -16.81
C ILE A 352 29.95 13.34 -18.25
N PRO A 353 31.27 13.34 -18.53
CA PRO A 353 31.75 13.13 -19.89
C PRO A 353 31.56 11.68 -20.33
N TYR A 354 31.16 11.50 -21.58
CA TYR A 354 31.15 10.21 -22.24
C TYR A 354 32.56 9.58 -22.20
N ALA A 355 32.64 8.32 -21.79
CA ALA A 355 33.90 7.58 -21.66
C ALA A 355 33.87 6.21 -22.36
N GLY A 356 32.98 6.03 -23.33
CA GLY A 356 32.81 4.79 -24.08
C GLY A 356 33.62 4.73 -25.38
N LYS A 357 33.16 3.87 -26.29
CA LYS A 357 33.75 3.70 -27.63
C LYS A 357 33.68 5.00 -28.42
N SER A 358 34.68 5.26 -29.26
CA SER A 358 34.66 6.43 -30.15
C SER A 358 33.36 6.49 -30.95
N LEU A 359 32.63 7.59 -30.80
CA LEU A 359 31.41 7.84 -31.55
C LEU A 359 31.80 8.31 -32.95
N THR A 360 31.28 7.65 -33.97
CA THR A 360 31.23 8.22 -35.32
C THR A 360 30.01 9.15 -35.39
N ARG A 361 29.94 10.05 -36.36
CA ARG A 361 28.73 10.87 -36.55
C ARG A 361 27.53 9.93 -36.71
N VAL A 362 26.64 9.91 -35.72
CA VAL A 362 25.48 9.01 -35.66
C VAL A 362 24.24 9.87 -35.45
N GLU A 363 23.22 9.66 -36.28
CA GLU A 363 21.99 10.45 -36.26
C GLU A 363 21.23 10.33 -34.93
N ARG A 364 21.32 9.18 -34.25
CA ARG A 364 20.60 8.94 -32.99
C ARG A 364 21.24 7.85 -32.14
N LEU A 365 21.48 8.17 -30.88
CA LEU A 365 21.92 7.28 -29.81
C LEU A 365 20.93 7.35 -28.65
N TYR A 366 21.01 6.40 -27.74
CA TYR A 366 20.13 6.30 -26.57
C TYR A 366 20.96 6.16 -25.31
N TRP A 367 20.47 6.72 -24.21
CA TRP A 367 21.09 6.51 -22.92
C TRP A 367 20.07 6.45 -21.78
N LYS A 368 20.48 5.84 -20.69
CA LYS A 368 19.75 5.83 -19.42
C LYS A 368 20.72 5.76 -18.25
N VAL A 369 20.24 6.10 -17.06
CA VAL A 369 21.04 6.10 -15.84
C VAL A 369 20.27 5.46 -14.70
N ARG A 370 20.97 4.79 -13.79
CA ARG A 370 20.46 4.39 -12.48
C ARG A 370 21.36 4.93 -11.38
N CYS A 371 20.80 5.10 -10.19
CA CYS A 371 21.48 5.72 -9.06
C CYS A 371 21.41 4.82 -7.83
N TRP A 372 22.39 5.00 -6.94
CA TRP A 372 22.36 4.48 -5.58
C TRP A 372 22.11 5.64 -4.64
N ASN A 373 21.31 5.45 -3.59
CA ASN A 373 21.12 6.49 -2.58
C ASN A 373 22.25 6.48 -1.54
N ASP A 374 22.27 7.52 -0.71
CA ASP A 374 23.03 7.59 0.54
C ASP A 374 22.06 7.52 1.73
N PRO A 375 21.95 6.38 2.44
CA PRO A 375 21.03 6.24 3.57
C PRO A 375 21.34 7.23 4.69
N ASP A 376 20.29 7.92 5.16
CA ASP A 376 20.39 9.00 6.14
C ASP A 376 20.00 8.50 7.55
N GLU A 377 20.93 8.51 8.51
CA GLU A 377 20.63 8.15 9.91
C GLU A 377 19.52 9.01 10.52
N THR A 378 19.40 10.27 10.09
CA THR A 378 18.35 11.16 10.58
C THR A 378 16.98 10.73 10.07
N GLU A 379 16.88 10.16 8.86
CA GLU A 379 15.65 9.53 8.37
C GLU A 379 15.22 8.37 9.27
N ILE A 380 16.15 7.46 9.60
CA ILE A 380 15.85 6.30 10.43
C ILE A 380 15.34 6.75 11.82
N LYS A 381 15.99 7.76 12.41
CA LYS A 381 15.59 8.34 13.70
C LYS A 381 14.21 9.00 13.65
N ARG A 382 13.79 9.59 12.52
CA ARG A 382 12.48 10.24 12.39
C ARG A 382 11.31 9.27 12.49
N VAL A 383 11.48 8.02 12.05
CA VAL A 383 10.41 7.01 12.04
C VAL A 383 10.61 5.88 13.06
N SER A 384 11.66 5.94 13.88
CA SER A 384 12.06 4.84 14.79
C SER A 384 11.03 4.49 15.85
N ASN A 385 10.19 5.44 16.25
CA ASN A 385 9.15 5.21 17.25
C ASN A 385 7.90 4.52 16.67
N TRP A 386 7.78 4.46 15.34
CA TRP A 386 6.56 4.02 14.64
C TRP A 386 6.81 2.88 13.65
N SER A 387 8.05 2.42 13.54
CA SER A 387 8.45 1.40 12.56
C SER A 387 9.11 0.22 13.25
N ALA A 388 8.87 -0.98 12.72
CA ALA A 388 9.50 -2.19 13.20
C ALA A 388 11.02 -2.13 13.03
N LYS A 389 11.77 -2.76 13.95
CA LYS A 389 13.24 -2.84 13.88
C LYS A 389 13.74 -3.42 12.56
N GLU A 390 13.00 -4.36 11.96
CA GLU A 390 13.33 -4.92 10.65
C GLU A 390 13.26 -3.86 9.54
N ILE A 391 12.20 -3.05 9.51
CA ILE A 391 12.03 -1.98 8.52
C ILE A 391 13.15 -0.94 8.68
N LEU A 392 13.45 -0.55 9.92
CA LEU A 392 14.55 0.39 10.21
C LEU A 392 15.91 -0.15 9.74
N GLY A 393 16.15 -1.46 9.93
CA GLY A 393 17.36 -2.12 9.44
C GLY A 393 17.47 -2.11 7.91
N GLU A 394 16.36 -2.34 7.20
CA GLU A 394 16.31 -2.26 5.75
C GLU A 394 16.45 -0.82 5.23
N MET A 395 15.85 0.17 5.90
CA MET A 395 16.02 1.59 5.59
C MET A 395 17.47 2.06 5.71
N GLY A 396 18.28 1.41 6.54
CA GLY A 396 19.72 1.70 6.65
C GLY A 396 20.59 1.14 5.53
N LYS A 397 20.02 0.34 4.62
CA LYS A 397 20.78 -0.24 3.50
C LYS A 397 20.77 0.68 2.29
N ILE A 398 21.86 0.62 1.53
CA ILE A 398 21.96 1.26 0.22
C ILE A 398 20.92 0.61 -0.72
N ARG A 399 20.10 1.46 -1.32
CA ARG A 399 19.08 1.16 -2.32
C ARG A 399 19.59 1.53 -3.70
N VAL A 400 19.15 0.77 -4.70
CA VAL A 400 19.46 1.00 -6.11
C VAL A 400 18.16 1.36 -6.80
N SER A 401 18.15 2.44 -7.56
CA SER A 401 17.01 2.77 -8.42
C SER A 401 16.94 1.79 -9.58
N ASP A 402 15.74 1.64 -10.14
CA ASP A 402 15.62 1.19 -11.52
C ASP A 402 16.36 2.16 -12.45
N TYR A 403 16.66 1.69 -13.66
CA TYR A 403 17.10 2.62 -14.70
C TYR A 403 15.98 3.58 -15.06
N SER A 404 16.34 4.83 -15.34
CA SER A 404 15.44 5.79 -15.97
C SER A 404 14.90 5.24 -17.30
N SER A 405 13.78 5.80 -17.76
CA SER A 405 13.41 5.69 -19.17
C SER A 405 14.56 6.17 -20.06
N ALA A 406 14.74 5.51 -21.20
CA ALA A 406 15.77 5.88 -22.15
C ALA A 406 15.46 7.25 -22.79
N VAL A 407 16.49 8.08 -22.95
CA VAL A 407 16.42 9.34 -23.71
C VAL A 407 17.37 9.26 -24.88
N SER A 408 16.95 9.76 -26.04
CA SER A 408 17.80 9.80 -27.23
C SER A 408 18.55 11.13 -27.37
N PHE A 409 19.74 11.10 -27.97
CA PHE A 409 20.50 12.27 -28.37
C PHE A 409 21.18 12.02 -29.74
N SER A 410 21.59 13.08 -30.43
CA SER A 410 22.28 13.01 -31.71
C SER A 410 23.72 13.49 -31.54
N PHE A 411 24.68 12.85 -32.20
CA PHE A 411 26.08 13.25 -32.18
C PHE A 411 26.49 13.67 -33.59
N GLU A 412 26.62 14.99 -33.80
CA GLU A 412 26.85 15.62 -35.11
C GLU A 412 28.32 15.83 -35.46
#